data_AF-A0A962UX14-F1
#
_entry.id   AF-A0A962UX14-F1
#
_cell.length_a   1.000
_cell.length_b   1.000
_cell.length_c   1.000
_cell.angle_alpha   90.00
_cell.angle_beta   90.00
_cell.angle_gamma   90.00
#
_symmetry.space_group_name_H-M   'P 1'
#
loop_
_entity.id
_entity.type
_entity.pdbx_description
1 polymer ?
#
loop_
_entity_poly.entity_id
_entity_poly.type
_entity_poly.pdbx_seq_one_letter_code
_entity_poly.pdbx_strand_id
1 'polypeptide(L)' 'VTGPACVLADEPTGNLDRHSAEQVFQIMLKLNQELNTSLVIVTHDTALAQRMDSIWLLQDGRLERQQ' A
#
# COMPACT_ATOMS: atom_id res chain seq x y z
N VAL A 1 13.46 -18.48 -4.81
CA VAL A 1 12.27 -18.75 -5.64
C VAL A 1 11.16 -17.72 -5.48
N THR A 2 10.93 -17.05 -4.34
CA THR A 2 9.69 -16.24 -4.26
C THR A 2 9.82 -14.74 -4.45
N GLY A 3 11.03 -14.14 -4.50
CA GLY A 3 11.26 -12.70 -4.61
C GLY A 3 10.40 -12.03 -5.69
N PRO A 4 9.22 -11.50 -5.33
CA PRO A 4 8.24 -11.13 -6.32
C PRO A 4 8.58 -9.74 -6.84
N ALA A 5 8.40 -9.51 -8.12
CA ALA A 5 8.60 -8.18 -8.69
C ALA A 5 7.52 -7.20 -8.21
N CYS A 6 6.35 -7.69 -7.81
CA CYS A 6 5.24 -6.89 -7.33
C CYS A 6 4.42 -7.61 -6.24
N VAL A 7 3.98 -6.85 -5.23
CA VAL A 7 3.02 -7.27 -4.21
C VAL A 7 1.77 -6.40 -4.34
N LEU A 8 0.63 -7.05 -4.52
CA LEU A 8 -0.70 -6.43 -4.54
C LEU A 8 -1.37 -6.73 -3.20
N ALA A 9 -1.88 -5.71 -2.53
CA ALA A 9 -2.54 -5.85 -1.24
C ALA A 9 -3.86 -5.07 -1.23
N ASP A 10 -4.96 -5.81 -1.13
CA ASP A 10 -6.30 -5.25 -1.05
C ASP A 10 -6.71 -5.12 0.42
N GLU A 11 -6.87 -3.88 0.89
CA GLU A 11 -7.13 -3.51 2.29
C GLU A 11 -6.34 -4.33 3.34
N PRO A 12 -4.99 -4.36 3.28
CA PRO A 12 -4.17 -5.29 4.07
C PRO A 12 -4.28 -5.11 5.58
N THR A 13 -4.81 -3.97 6.04
CA THR A 13 -4.90 -3.59 7.45
C THR A 13 -6.34 -3.34 7.92
N GLY A 14 -7.37 -3.63 7.12
CA GLY A 14 -8.76 -3.26 7.42
C GLY A 14 -9.35 -3.88 8.70
N ASN A 15 -8.82 -5.03 9.14
CA ASN A 15 -9.25 -5.75 10.36
C ASN A 15 -8.36 -5.49 11.58
N LEU A 16 -7.35 -4.63 11.46
CA LEU A 16 -6.41 -4.33 12.52
C LEU A 16 -6.75 -3.00 13.20
N ASP A 17 -6.43 -2.89 14.49
CA ASP A 17 -6.42 -1.59 15.13
C ASP A 17 -5.35 -0.69 14.51
N ARG A 18 -5.47 0.62 14.71
CA ARG A 18 -4.60 1.63 14.07
C ARG A 18 -3.11 1.39 14.34
N HIS A 19 -2.75 0.93 15.54
CA HIS A 19 -1.35 0.71 15.90
C HIS A 19 -0.78 -0.52 15.19
N SER A 20 -1.52 -1.63 15.21
CA SER A 20 -1.14 -2.85 14.50
C SER A 20 -1.08 -2.64 12.99
N ALA A 21 -2.05 -1.91 12.42
CA ALA A 21 -2.07 -1.53 11.00
C ALA A 21 -0.81 -0.75 10.60
N GLU A 22 -0.42 0.24 11.40
CA GLU A 22 0.77 1.03 11.16
C GLU A 22 2.03 0.17 11.19
N GLN A 23 2.16 -0.73 12.17
CA GLN A 23 3.31 -1.64 12.25
C GLN A 23 3.44 -2.56 11.03
N VAL A 24 2.33 -3.18 10.60
CA VAL A 24 2.31 -4.03 9.41
C VAL A 24 2.72 -3.24 8.17
N PHE A 25 2.19 -2.04 8.01
CA PHE A 25 2.54 -1.19 6.87
C PHE A 25 4.01 -0.77 6.86
N GLN A 26 4.60 -0.44 8.01
CA GLN A 26 6.04 -0.17 8.10
C GLN A 26 6.88 -1.37 7.63
N ILE A 27 6.47 -2.58 7.99
CA ILE A 27 7.16 -3.80 7.58
C ILE A 27 7.04 -3.98 6.05
N MET A 28 5.85 -3.77 5.48
CA MET A 28 5.63 -3.88 4.03
C MET A 28 6.47 -2.87 3.25
N LEU A 29 6.55 -1.62 3.71
CA LEU A 29 7.39 -0.57 3.14
C LEU A 29 8.88 -0.94 3.18
N LYS A 30 9.35 -1.41 4.34
CA LYS A 30 10.73 -1.85 4.52
C LYS A 30 11.07 -3.00 3.55
N LEU A 31 10.18 -3.98 3.42
CA LEU A 31 10.37 -5.11 2.50
C LEU A 31 10.36 -4.68 1.03
N ASN A 32 9.48 -3.75 0.65
CA ASN A 32 9.45 -3.16 -0.69
C ASN A 32 10.82 -2.54 -1.05
N GLN A 33 11.43 -1.81 -0.12
CA GLN A 33 12.75 -1.19 -0.30
C GLN A 33 13.88 -2.22 -0.32
N GLU A 34 13.91 -3.17 0.63
CA GLU A 34 14.97 -4.17 0.75
C GLU A 34 14.97 -5.17 -0.41
N LEU A 35 13.79 -5.55 -0.90
CA LEU A 35 13.63 -6.55 -1.98
C LEU A 35 13.50 -5.91 -3.37
N ASN A 36 13.47 -4.58 -3.44
CA ASN A 36 13.24 -3.81 -4.66
C ASN A 36 11.97 -4.28 -5.42
N THR A 37 10.91 -4.51 -4.65
CA THR A 37 9.64 -5.09 -5.12
C THR A 37 8.60 -3.99 -5.21
N SER A 38 7.88 -3.85 -6.31
CA SER A 38 6.79 -2.86 -6.42
C SER A 38 5.62 -3.19 -5.47
N LEU A 39 5.12 -2.22 -4.72
CA LEU A 39 4.00 -2.40 -3.79
C LEU A 39 2.78 -1.61 -4.27
N VAL A 40 1.66 -2.28 -4.47
CA VAL A 40 0.37 -1.66 -4.82
C VAL A 40 -0.62 -1.99 -3.72
N ILE A 41 -1.14 -0.96 -3.06
CA ILE A 41 -2.09 -1.10 -1.96
C ILE A 41 -3.40 -0.41 -2.33
N VAL A 42 -4.51 -1.13 -2.13
CA VAL A 42 -5.85 -0.55 -2.11
C VAL A 42 -6.21 -0.28 -0.64
N THR A 43 -6.60 0.96 -0.35
CA THR A 43 -6.98 1.37 1.01
C THR A 43 -7.96 2.54 0.96
N HIS A 44 -8.84 2.62 1.95
CA HIS A 44 -9.63 3.81 2.24
C HIS A 44 -8.94 4.77 3.23
N ASP A 45 -7.77 4.38 3.80
CA ASP A 45 -6.99 5.23 4.70
C ASP A 45 -6.08 6.19 3.94
N THR A 46 -6.48 7.46 3.90
CA THR A 46 -5.71 8.54 3.27
C THR A 46 -4.35 8.79 3.92
N ALA A 47 -4.21 8.57 5.23
CA ALA A 47 -2.93 8.76 5.94
C ALA A 47 -1.92 7.67 5.53
N LEU A 48 -2.40 6.47 5.25
CA LEU A 48 -1.58 5.40 4.70
C LEU A 48 -1.15 5.71 3.26
N ALA A 49 -2.11 6.14 2.42
CA ALA A 49 -1.85 6.50 1.02
C ALA A 49 -0.82 7.62 0.88
N GLN A 50 -0.86 8.64 1.74
CA GLN A 50 0.09 9.76 1.76
C GLN A 50 1.55 9.37 1.99
N ARG A 51 1.80 8.13 2.43
CA ARG A 51 3.15 7.60 2.68
C ARG A 51 3.71 6.81 1.50
N MET A 52 2.94 6.66 0.42
CA MET A 52 3.33 5.97 -0.80
C MET A 52 3.96 6.94 -1.80
N ASP A 53 4.76 6.41 -2.72
CA ASP A 53 5.43 7.22 -3.76
C ASP A 53 4.45 7.83 -4.76
N SER A 54 3.26 7.25 -4.90
CA SER A 54 2.21 7.74 -5.81
C SER A 54 0.84 7.33 -5.30
N ILE A 55 -0.11 8.23 -5.46
CA ILE A 55 -1.49 8.04 -5.03
C ILE A 55 -2.38 8.08 -6.26
N TRP A 56 -3.27 7.11 -6.36
CA TRP A 56 -4.27 7.02 -7.41
C TRP A 56 -5.65 6.91 -6.76
N LEU A 57 -6.57 7.76 -7.19
CA LEU A 57 -7.95 7.77 -6.75
C LEU A 57 -8.80 7.01 -7.77
N LEU A 58 -9.55 6.01 -7.31
CA LEU A 58 -10.55 5.34 -8.13
C LEU A 58 -11.91 6.00 -7.91
N GLN A 59 -12.42 6.70 -8.92
CA GLN A 59 -13.70 7.40 -8.88
C GLN A 59 -14.54 7.04 -10.12
N ASP A 60 -15.79 6.63 -9.92
CA ASP A 60 -16.72 6.27 -11.01
C ASP A 60 -16.13 5.27 -12.03
N GLY A 61 -15.34 4.31 -11.54
CA GLY A 61 -14.66 3.30 -12.35
C GLY A 61 -13.44 3.82 -13.14
N ARG A 62 -13.00 5.05 -12.88
CA ARG A 62 -11.81 5.68 -13.48
C ARG A 62 -10.73 5.88 -12.45
N LEU A 63 -9.51 5.50 -12.81
CA LEU A 63 -8.34 5.69 -11.96
C LEU A 63 -7.62 6.98 -12.36
N GLU A 64 -7.52 7.92 -11.43
CA GLU A 64 -6.90 9.23 -11.63
C GLU A 64 -5.71 9.40 -10.69
N ARG A 65 -4.61 9.93 -11.20
CA ARG A 65 -3.43 10.20 -10.37
C ARG A 65 -3.67 11.46 -9.56
N GLN A 66 -3.53 11.37 -8.24
CA GLN A 66 -3.48 12.56 -7.38
C GLN A 66 -2.11 13.24 -7.54
N GLN A 67 -2.13 14.55 -7.80
CA GLN A 67 -0.95 15.41 -7.88
C GLN A 67 -0.55 15.95 -6.50
#